data_AF-A0AAV9WBI5-F1
#
_entry.id   AF-A0AAV9WBI5-F1
#
_cell.length_a   1.000
_cell.length_b   1.000
_cell.length_c   1.000
_cell.angle_alpha   90.00
_cell.angle_beta   90.00
_cell.angle_gamma   90.00
#
_symmetry.space_group_name_H-M   'P 1'
#
loop_
_entity.id
_entity.type
_entity.pdbx_description
1 polymer ?
#
loop_
_entity_poly.entity_id
_entity_poly.type
_entity_poly.pdbx_seq_one_letter_code
_entity_poly.pdbx_strand_id
1 'polypeptide(L)'
;MPNTLEIVKTAAEAFILDPANHDVLSLIKGLRNGIVYGTKVRFPHALVMVFLFRSGTFREKALLVFKATRTHARNLGTFVFLYKISMLILRHLNKTESQYDSFISGLIGGYTVFGRGGNSSVNQQICLYVAARVILGVAKLSTTPGYQLSPVPEGWREGINNNAWPAFASLSWAFVMYLFRWHPEVIQPSLRSSMTYLYANSERWDGLKNFLWHNV
;
A
#
# COMPACT_ATOMS: atom_id res chain seq x y z
N MET A 1 4.26 24.56 44.37
CA MET A 1 2.99 23.93 43.95
C MET A 1 3.22 23.37 42.55
N PRO A 2 2.91 22.09 42.27
CA PRO A 2 3.09 21.57 40.93
C PRO A 2 2.24 22.39 39.96
N ASN A 3 2.84 22.77 38.85
CA ASN A 3 2.20 23.56 37.80
C ASN A 3 0.96 22.78 37.32
N THR A 4 -0.18 23.43 37.11
CA THR A 4 -1.43 22.79 36.66
C THR A 4 -1.20 21.91 35.42
N LEU A 5 -0.25 22.30 34.57
CA LEU A 5 0.18 21.55 33.40
C LEU A 5 0.80 20.17 33.74
N GLU A 6 1.61 20.09 34.81
CA GLU A 6 2.25 18.84 35.25
C GLU A 6 1.25 17.89 35.91
N ILE A 7 0.25 18.43 36.61
CA ILE A 7 -0.84 17.63 37.19
C ILE A 7 -1.66 16.99 36.07
N VAL A 8 -2.05 17.78 35.06
CA VAL A 8 -2.80 17.27 33.89
C VAL A 8 -1.97 16.24 33.11
N LYS A 9 -0.67 16.49 32.91
CA LYS A 9 0.23 15.55 32.25
C LYS A 9 0.32 14.22 33.01
N THR A 10 0.53 14.26 34.32
CA THR A 10 0.65 13.07 35.16
C THR A 10 -0.65 12.26 35.19
N ALA A 11 -1.80 12.94 35.29
CA ALA A 11 -3.11 12.29 35.23
C ALA A 11 -3.37 11.63 33.87
N ALA A 12 -3.00 12.30 32.78
CA ALA A 12 -3.11 11.74 31.43
C ALA A 12 -2.17 10.54 31.21
N GLU A 13 -0.94 10.61 31.72
CA GLU A 13 0.02 9.50 31.68
C GLU A 13 -0.49 8.30 32.48
N ALA A 14 -1.03 8.51 33.68
CA ALA A 14 -1.64 7.46 34.48
C ALA A 14 -2.81 6.78 33.74
N PHE A 15 -3.68 7.56 33.09
CA PHE A 15 -4.78 7.02 32.28
C PHE A 15 -4.31 6.21 31.07
N ILE A 16 -3.26 6.67 30.38
CA ILE A 16 -2.70 6.00 29.20
C ILE A 16 -1.98 4.69 29.57
N LEU A 17 -1.34 4.65 30.73
CA LEU A 17 -0.58 3.49 31.21
C LEU A 17 -1.46 2.43 31.88
N ASP A 18 -2.73 2.73 32.16
CA ASP A 18 -3.69 1.78 32.73
C ASP A 18 -3.99 0.63 31.73
N PRO A 19 -3.70 -0.63 32.10
CA PRO A 19 -4.01 -1.80 31.28
C PRO A 19 -5.48 -1.92 30.89
N ALA A 20 -6.42 -1.42 31.71
CA ALA A 20 -7.85 -1.45 31.42
C ALA A 20 -8.22 -0.63 30.18
N ASN A 21 -7.47 0.44 29.90
CA ASN A 21 -7.69 1.32 28.74
C ASN A 21 -6.94 0.85 27.50
N HIS A 22 -6.03 -0.12 27.63
CA HIS A 22 -5.08 -0.49 26.58
C HIS A 22 -5.75 -0.89 25.28
N ASP A 23 -6.81 -1.71 25.32
CA ASP A 23 -7.49 -2.20 24.11
C ASP A 23 -8.09 -1.03 23.31
N VAL A 24 -8.87 -0.16 23.97
CA VAL A 24 -9.50 1.02 23.33
C VAL A 24 -8.45 2.01 22.83
N LEU A 25 -7.42 2.31 23.64
CA LEU A 25 -6.33 3.19 23.26
C LEU A 25 -5.54 2.63 22.07
N SER A 26 -5.39 1.31 21.97
CA SER A 26 -4.72 0.66 20.84
C SER A 26 -5.50 0.81 19.53
N LEU A 27 -6.84 0.84 19.59
CA LEU A 27 -7.71 1.10 18.43
C LEU A 27 -7.53 2.53 17.93
N ILE A 28 -7.61 3.51 18.85
CA ILE A 28 -7.47 4.94 18.53
C ILE A 28 -6.06 5.23 18.00
N LYS A 29 -5.02 4.71 18.67
CA LYS A 29 -3.63 4.86 18.25
C LYS A 29 -3.37 4.19 16.91
N GLY A 30 -3.96 3.01 16.66
CA GLY A 30 -3.91 2.32 15.37
C GLY A 30 -4.51 3.15 14.24
N LEU A 31 -5.73 3.66 14.44
CA LEU A 31 -6.41 4.56 13.49
C LEU A 31 -5.57 5.79 13.18
N ARG A 32 -5.08 6.48 14.21
CA ARG A 32 -4.20 7.66 14.08
C ARG A 32 -2.94 7.31 13.30
N ASN A 33 -2.29 6.19 13.61
CA ASN A 33 -1.06 5.77 12.93
C ASN A 33 -1.32 5.49 11.45
N GLY A 34 -2.43 4.83 11.11
CA GLY A 34 -2.84 4.62 9.72
C GLY A 34 -3.06 5.95 8.98
N ILE A 35 -3.73 6.91 9.60
CA ILE A 35 -3.95 8.24 9.00
C ILE A 35 -2.62 8.98 8.79
N VAL A 36 -1.76 9.01 9.81
CA VAL A 36 -0.47 9.73 9.74
C VAL A 36 0.46 9.10 8.73
N TYR A 37 0.61 7.77 8.76
CA TYR A 37 1.46 7.06 7.82
C TYR A 37 0.93 7.21 6.38
N GLY A 38 -0.38 7.03 6.18
CA GLY A 38 -1.00 7.21 4.87
C GLY A 38 -0.81 8.63 4.32
N THR A 39 -0.94 9.64 5.18
CA THR A 39 -0.66 11.02 4.80
C THR A 39 0.80 11.21 4.40
N LYS A 40 1.75 10.76 5.23
CA LYS A 40 3.20 10.91 5.00
C LYS A 40 3.66 10.29 3.69
N VAL A 41 3.12 9.14 3.31
CA VAL A 41 3.51 8.46 2.07
C VAL A 41 2.77 9.04 0.86
N ARG A 42 1.45 9.25 0.97
CA ARG A 42 0.64 9.63 -0.19
C ARG A 42 0.78 11.09 -0.57
N PHE A 43 0.92 11.99 0.40
CA PHE A 43 0.99 13.42 0.11
C PHE A 43 2.17 13.78 -0.79
N PRO A 44 3.44 13.42 -0.47
CA PRO A 44 4.58 13.75 -1.34
C PRO A 44 4.44 13.12 -2.72
N HIS A 45 4.01 11.86 -2.78
CA HIS A 45 3.78 11.17 -4.05
C HIS A 45 2.72 11.88 -4.91
N ALA A 46 1.54 12.17 -4.34
CA ALA A 46 0.47 12.85 -5.07
C ALA A 46 0.88 14.27 -5.49
N LEU A 47 1.60 14.99 -4.63
CA LEU A 47 2.11 16.32 -4.90
C LEU A 47 3.00 16.31 -6.15
N VAL A 48 4.05 15.48 -6.15
CA VAL A 48 4.99 15.39 -7.27
C VAL A 48 4.28 14.92 -8.54
N MET A 49 3.46 13.86 -8.44
CA MET A 49 2.79 13.30 -9.61
C MET A 49 1.78 14.25 -10.25
N VAL A 50 1.01 15.01 -9.45
CA VAL A 50 0.01 15.94 -9.97
C VAL A 50 0.67 17.23 -10.48
N PHE A 51 1.66 17.76 -9.79
CA PHE A 51 2.28 19.00 -10.23
C PHE A 51 3.14 18.83 -11.49
N LEU A 52 3.86 17.71 -11.62
CA LEU A 52 4.71 17.44 -12.78
C LEU A 52 3.94 16.91 -13.99
N PHE A 53 2.98 15.99 -13.80
CA PHE A 53 2.39 15.24 -14.92
C PHE A 53 0.90 15.56 -15.19
N ARG A 54 0.24 16.38 -14.37
CA ARG A 54 -1.15 16.81 -14.65
C ARG A 54 -1.18 18.28 -15.06
N SER A 55 -2.05 18.58 -16.01
CA SER A 55 -2.41 19.96 -16.39
C SER A 55 -3.62 20.44 -15.58
N GLY A 56 -3.75 21.74 -15.41
CA GLY A 56 -4.84 22.37 -14.66
C GLY A 56 -4.36 23.52 -13.78
N THR A 57 -5.31 24.22 -13.18
CA THR A 57 -5.04 25.34 -12.28
C THR A 57 -4.40 24.88 -10.96
N PHE A 58 -3.72 25.79 -10.27
CA PHE A 58 -3.13 25.50 -8.95
C PHE A 58 -4.18 24.95 -7.96
N ARG A 59 -5.40 25.52 -7.98
CA ARG A 59 -6.50 25.10 -7.11
C ARG A 59 -6.95 23.67 -7.40
N GLU A 60 -7.10 23.30 -8.67
CA GLU A 60 -7.47 21.93 -9.07
C GLU A 60 -6.38 20.93 -8.67
N LYS A 61 -5.11 21.26 -8.92
CA LYS A 61 -3.97 20.43 -8.51
C LYS A 61 -3.93 20.21 -7.00
N ALA A 62 -4.05 21.28 -6.21
CA ALA A 62 -4.09 21.19 -4.75
C ALA A 62 -5.27 20.34 -4.26
N LEU A 63 -6.45 20.50 -4.87
CA LEU A 63 -7.63 19.70 -4.54
C LEU A 63 -7.43 18.21 -4.87
N LEU A 64 -6.81 17.89 -5.99
CA LEU A 64 -6.49 16.51 -6.38
C LEU A 64 -5.52 15.86 -5.40
N VAL A 65 -4.46 16.57 -5.00
CA VAL A 65 -3.48 16.10 -4.00
C VAL A 65 -4.18 15.85 -2.67
N PHE A 66 -4.99 16.81 -2.21
CA PHE A 66 -5.74 16.68 -0.96
C PHE A 66 -6.72 15.50 -0.99
N LYS A 67 -7.52 15.36 -2.05
CA LYS A 67 -8.47 14.25 -2.22
C LYS A 67 -7.75 12.90 -2.22
N ALA A 68 -6.68 12.76 -3.00
CA ALA A 68 -5.91 11.51 -3.07
C ALA A 68 -5.29 11.14 -1.72
N THR A 69 -4.74 12.13 -1.01
CA THR A 69 -4.13 11.95 0.32
C THR A 69 -5.18 11.58 1.35
N ARG A 70 -6.30 12.33 1.41
CA ARG A 70 -7.40 12.08 2.34
C ARG A 70 -8.01 10.70 2.16
N THR A 71 -8.27 10.29 0.91
CA THR A 71 -8.79 8.96 0.62
C THR A 71 -7.83 7.87 1.09
N HIS A 72 -6.55 7.98 0.75
CA HIS A 72 -5.55 6.99 1.17
C HIS A 72 -5.41 6.91 2.70
N ALA A 73 -5.26 8.07 3.37
CA ALA A 73 -5.10 8.15 4.82
C ALA A 73 -6.34 7.64 5.57
N ARG A 74 -7.54 8.00 5.11
CA ARG A 74 -8.80 7.50 5.68
C ARG A 74 -8.90 5.98 5.52
N ASN A 75 -8.65 5.46 4.32
CA ASN A 75 -8.75 4.03 4.06
C ASN A 75 -7.76 3.24 4.93
N LEU A 76 -6.49 3.68 5.01
CA LEU A 76 -5.51 2.99 5.83
C LEU A 76 -5.86 3.06 7.33
N GLY A 77 -6.29 4.22 7.82
CA GLY A 77 -6.76 4.37 9.19
C GLY A 77 -7.95 3.47 9.52
N THR A 78 -8.99 3.49 8.67
CA THR A 78 -10.19 2.67 8.84
C THR A 78 -9.85 1.18 8.75
N PHE A 79 -8.96 0.76 7.85
CA PHE A 79 -8.52 -0.63 7.78
C PHE A 79 -7.86 -1.09 9.07
N VAL A 80 -6.91 -0.31 9.61
CA VAL A 80 -6.22 -0.65 10.87
C VAL A 80 -7.21 -0.72 12.04
N PHE A 81 -8.18 0.21 12.09
CA PHE A 81 -9.23 0.19 13.10
C PHE A 81 -10.09 -1.07 13.00
N LEU A 82 -10.61 -1.38 11.80
CA LEU A 82 -11.44 -2.55 11.56
C LEU A 82 -10.70 -3.87 11.80
N TYR A 83 -9.44 -3.96 11.38
CA TYR A 83 -8.60 -5.11 11.67
C TYR A 83 -8.48 -5.33 13.19
N LYS A 84 -8.11 -4.29 13.94
CA LYS A 84 -7.90 -4.43 15.38
C LYS A 84 -9.19 -4.70 16.14
N ILE A 85 -10.30 -4.06 15.80
CA ILE A 85 -11.58 -4.34 16.46
C ILE A 85 -12.07 -5.77 16.15
N SER A 86 -11.87 -6.26 14.92
CA SER A 86 -12.16 -7.66 14.58
C SER A 86 -11.27 -8.62 15.37
N MET A 87 -9.97 -8.36 15.50
CA MET A 87 -9.07 -9.16 16.34
C MET A 87 -9.51 -9.17 17.80
N LEU A 88 -9.90 -8.02 18.34
CA LEU A 88 -10.41 -7.94 19.71
C LEU A 88 -11.70 -8.76 19.88
N ILE A 89 -12.65 -8.65 18.96
CA ILE A 89 -13.89 -9.43 19.00
C ILE A 89 -13.57 -10.94 18.94
N LEU A 90 -12.73 -11.38 18.01
CA LEU A 90 -12.36 -12.79 17.86
C LEU A 90 -11.64 -13.33 19.11
N ARG A 91 -10.72 -12.54 19.70
CA ARG A 91 -10.06 -12.89 20.97
C ARG A 91 -11.04 -13.07 22.11
N HIS A 92 -12.07 -12.22 22.20
CA HIS A 92 -13.10 -12.33 23.23
C HIS A 92 -14.00 -13.56 23.02
N LEU A 93 -14.28 -13.93 21.76
CA LEU A 93 -15.10 -15.10 21.43
C LEU A 93 -14.33 -16.42 21.64
N ASN A 94 -13.08 -16.48 21.20
CA ASN A 94 -12.26 -17.71 21.21
C ASN A 94 -11.48 -17.91 22.52
N LYS A 95 -11.50 -16.93 23.45
CA LYS A 95 -10.70 -16.86 24.70
C LYS A 95 -9.17 -16.89 24.52
N THR A 96 -8.69 -17.30 23.37
CA THR A 96 -7.28 -17.36 22.93
C THR A 96 -7.18 -16.90 21.48
N GLU A 97 -6.04 -16.34 21.09
CA GLU A 97 -5.81 -15.89 19.71
C GLU A 97 -5.54 -17.11 18.80
N SER A 98 -6.37 -17.28 17.77
CA SER A 98 -6.22 -18.34 16.77
C SER A 98 -5.30 -17.89 15.64
N GLN A 99 -4.60 -18.84 15.02
CA GLN A 99 -3.74 -18.62 13.85
C GLN A 99 -4.47 -17.94 12.69
N TYR A 100 -5.79 -18.13 12.57
CA TYR A 100 -6.61 -17.59 11.48
C TYR A 100 -7.30 -16.27 11.81
N ASP A 101 -7.24 -15.79 13.06
CA ASP A 101 -7.94 -14.57 13.46
C ASP A 101 -7.43 -13.35 12.69
N SER A 102 -6.10 -13.28 12.47
CA SER A 102 -5.47 -12.22 11.66
C SER A 102 -5.87 -12.30 10.19
N PHE A 103 -6.03 -13.51 9.65
CA PHE A 103 -6.48 -13.71 8.27
C PHE A 103 -7.93 -13.25 8.08
N ILE A 104 -8.83 -13.68 8.97
CA ILE A 104 -10.25 -13.32 8.94
C ILE A 104 -10.43 -11.81 9.15
N SER A 105 -9.74 -11.23 10.14
CA SER A 105 -9.77 -9.78 10.40
C SER A 105 -9.24 -8.97 9.21
N GLY A 106 -8.18 -9.46 8.57
CA GLY A 106 -7.64 -8.90 7.33
C GLY A 106 -8.64 -8.96 6.17
N LEU A 107 -9.36 -10.06 6.02
CA LEU A 107 -10.39 -10.26 5.00
C LEU A 107 -11.57 -9.29 5.20
N ILE A 108 -12.07 -9.18 6.44
CA ILE A 108 -13.16 -8.26 6.79
C ILE A 108 -12.74 -6.80 6.50
N GLY A 109 -11.59 -6.38 7.02
CA GLY A 109 -11.09 -5.03 6.81
C GLY A 109 -10.80 -4.74 5.33
N GLY A 110 -10.24 -5.71 4.62
CA GLY A 110 -9.88 -5.57 3.21
C GLY A 110 -11.10 -5.41 2.31
N TYR A 111 -12.09 -6.27 2.49
CA TYR A 111 -13.33 -6.23 1.73
C TYR A 111 -14.14 -4.96 2.02
N THR A 112 -14.24 -4.56 3.30
CA THR A 112 -15.02 -3.38 3.69
C THR A 112 -14.41 -2.07 3.20
N VAL A 113 -13.09 -1.91 3.35
CA VAL A 113 -12.39 -0.65 3.04
C VAL A 113 -12.02 -0.53 1.56
N PHE A 114 -11.49 -1.61 0.97
CA PHE A 114 -10.95 -1.57 -0.39
C PHE A 114 -11.89 -2.19 -1.43
N GLY A 115 -12.77 -3.13 -1.03
CA GLY A 115 -13.69 -3.85 -1.92
C GLY A 115 -15.04 -3.16 -2.14
N ARG A 116 -15.82 -2.91 -1.08
CA ARG A 116 -17.19 -2.36 -1.17
C ARG A 116 -17.27 -0.91 -1.63
N GLY A 117 -16.18 -0.15 -1.52
CA GLY A 117 -16.19 1.30 -1.62
C GLY A 117 -15.33 1.93 -2.72
N GLY A 118 -14.64 1.18 -3.60
CA GLY A 118 -13.84 1.90 -4.58
C GLY A 118 -13.00 1.12 -5.57
N ASN A 119 -13.39 1.25 -6.84
CA ASN A 119 -12.47 1.24 -8.00
C ASN A 119 -11.66 2.55 -8.09
N SER A 120 -11.31 3.17 -6.95
CA SER A 120 -10.41 4.34 -6.99
C SER A 120 -9.01 3.87 -7.39
N SER A 121 -8.33 4.66 -8.23
CA SER A 121 -6.95 4.36 -8.63
C SER A 121 -6.00 4.25 -7.44
N VAL A 122 -6.30 4.96 -6.34
CA VAL A 122 -5.58 4.85 -5.05
C VAL A 122 -5.75 3.46 -4.45
N ASN A 123 -6.98 2.94 -4.37
CA ASN A 123 -7.24 1.61 -3.80
C ASN A 123 -6.60 0.51 -4.64
N GLN A 124 -6.72 0.60 -5.97
CA GLN A 124 -6.06 -0.35 -6.88
C GLN A 124 -4.54 -0.37 -6.66
N GLN A 125 -3.90 0.80 -6.53
CA GLN A 125 -2.46 0.88 -6.24
C GLN A 125 -2.09 0.21 -4.91
N ILE A 126 -2.88 0.41 -3.85
CA ILE A 126 -2.66 -0.25 -2.56
C ILE A 126 -2.80 -1.76 -2.69
N CYS A 127 -3.90 -2.24 -3.27
CA CYS A 127 -4.19 -3.67 -3.38
C CYS A 127 -3.16 -4.39 -4.24
N LEU A 128 -2.78 -3.83 -5.39
CA LEU A 128 -1.74 -4.41 -6.26
C LEU A 128 -0.37 -4.43 -5.56
N TYR A 129 -0.03 -3.36 -4.83
CA TYR A 129 1.22 -3.32 -4.07
C TYR A 129 1.26 -4.39 -2.97
N VAL A 130 0.19 -4.50 -2.17
CA VAL A 130 0.10 -5.51 -1.12
C VAL A 130 0.11 -6.92 -1.72
N ALA A 131 -0.66 -7.17 -2.79
CA ALA A 131 -0.70 -8.47 -3.46
C ALA A 131 0.69 -8.90 -3.94
N ALA A 132 1.42 -8.03 -4.64
CA ALA A 132 2.77 -8.33 -5.10
C ALA A 132 3.73 -8.65 -3.93
N ARG A 133 3.66 -7.89 -2.83
CA ARG A 133 4.49 -8.12 -1.63
C ARG A 133 4.13 -9.40 -0.90
N VAL A 134 2.84 -9.75 -0.82
CA VAL A 134 2.37 -10.98 -0.19
C VAL A 134 2.74 -12.20 -1.02
N ILE A 135 2.55 -12.15 -2.34
CA ILE A 135 2.97 -13.23 -3.26
C ILE A 135 4.47 -13.46 -3.13
N LEU A 136 5.28 -12.39 -3.11
CA LEU A 136 6.72 -12.50 -2.88
C LEU A 136 7.05 -13.10 -1.50
N GLY A 137 6.30 -12.73 -0.45
CA GLY A 137 6.44 -13.32 0.89
C GLY A 137 6.13 -14.82 0.90
N VAL A 138 5.05 -15.23 0.24
CA VAL A 138 4.67 -16.65 0.08
C VAL A 138 5.73 -17.42 -0.71
N ALA A 139 6.26 -16.84 -1.79
CA ALA A 139 7.34 -17.43 -2.58
C ALA A 139 8.66 -17.56 -1.80
N LYS A 140 8.94 -16.64 -0.87
CA LYS A 140 10.07 -16.79 0.05
C LYS A 140 9.81 -17.90 1.06
N LEU A 141 8.62 -17.95 1.64
CA LEU A 141 8.25 -18.97 2.61
C LEU A 141 8.33 -20.38 1.99
N SER A 142 7.98 -20.53 0.71
CA SER A 142 8.07 -21.81 0.00
C SER A 142 9.50 -22.31 -0.18
N THR A 143 10.53 -21.46 -0.05
CA THR A 143 11.95 -21.82 -0.21
C THR A 143 12.73 -21.75 1.11
N THR A 144 12.09 -21.34 2.21
CA THR A 144 12.70 -21.24 3.54
C THR A 144 13.09 -22.63 4.08
N PRO A 145 14.35 -22.85 4.48
CA PRO A 145 14.77 -24.09 5.13
C PRO A 145 13.98 -24.36 6.42
N GLY A 146 13.53 -25.60 6.62
CA GLY A 146 12.78 -26.01 7.81
C GLY A 146 11.29 -25.63 7.83
N TYR A 147 10.77 -24.97 6.79
CA TYR A 147 9.33 -24.74 6.67
C TYR A 147 8.62 -26.04 6.23
N GLN A 148 7.84 -26.63 7.15
CA GLN A 148 7.23 -27.96 6.96
C GLN A 148 6.26 -28.04 5.78
N LEU A 149 5.62 -26.93 5.40
CA LEU A 149 4.68 -26.86 4.28
C LEU A 149 5.34 -26.34 2.98
N SER A 150 6.67 -26.34 2.91
CA SER A 150 7.41 -25.96 1.70
C SER A 150 7.10 -26.96 0.58
N PRO A 151 6.52 -26.51 -0.55
CA PRO A 151 6.31 -27.38 -1.71
C PRO A 151 7.60 -27.61 -2.53
N VAL A 152 8.71 -26.96 -2.16
CA VAL A 152 9.96 -26.97 -2.92
C VAL A 152 10.93 -27.99 -2.32
N PRO A 153 11.38 -28.99 -3.11
CA PRO A 153 12.39 -29.95 -2.68
C PRO A 153 13.69 -29.26 -2.27
N GLU A 154 14.37 -29.78 -1.24
CA GLU A 154 15.55 -29.12 -0.64
C GLU A 154 16.66 -28.83 -1.66
N GLY A 155 16.96 -29.78 -2.54
CA GLY A 155 17.99 -29.62 -3.58
C GLY A 155 17.71 -28.53 -4.61
N TRP A 156 16.47 -28.04 -4.70
CA TRP A 156 16.06 -26.99 -5.65
C TRP A 156 16.04 -25.60 -4.99
N ARG A 157 16.02 -25.53 -3.65
CA ARG A 157 15.85 -24.27 -2.91
C ARG A 157 16.99 -23.29 -3.17
N GLU A 158 18.23 -23.76 -3.22
CA GLU A 158 19.40 -22.92 -3.49
C GLU A 158 19.36 -22.33 -4.89
N GLY A 159 19.12 -23.17 -5.91
CA GLY A 159 19.00 -22.74 -7.30
C GLY A 159 17.86 -21.74 -7.52
N ILE A 160 16.71 -21.97 -6.88
CA ILE A 160 15.57 -21.04 -6.93
C ILE A 160 15.92 -19.74 -6.21
N ASN A 161 16.50 -19.76 -5.01
CA ASN A 161 16.86 -18.55 -4.28
C ASN A 161 17.84 -17.67 -5.08
N ASN A 162 18.80 -18.29 -5.78
CA ASN A 162 19.79 -17.57 -6.56
C ASN A 162 19.21 -16.96 -7.85
N ASN A 163 18.21 -17.59 -8.47
CA ASN A 163 17.72 -17.20 -9.81
C ASN A 163 16.29 -16.63 -9.83
N ALA A 164 15.54 -16.72 -8.72
CA ALA A 164 14.13 -16.31 -8.66
C ALA A 164 13.95 -14.83 -8.98
N TRP A 165 14.83 -13.95 -8.47
CA TRP A 165 14.71 -12.51 -8.72
C TRP A 165 14.99 -12.14 -10.18
N PRO A 166 16.10 -12.56 -10.81
CA PRO A 166 16.31 -12.35 -12.25
C PRO A 166 15.18 -12.91 -13.12
N ALA A 167 14.69 -14.13 -12.83
CA ALA A 167 13.58 -14.73 -13.57
C ALA A 167 12.28 -13.92 -13.42
N PHE A 168 11.93 -13.52 -12.19
CA PHE A 168 10.75 -12.69 -11.93
C PHE A 168 10.84 -11.33 -12.63
N ALA A 169 12.00 -10.68 -12.56
CA ALA A 169 12.22 -9.37 -13.16
C ALA A 169 12.13 -9.44 -14.70
N SER A 170 12.82 -10.41 -15.32
CA SER A 170 12.82 -10.59 -16.78
C SER A 170 11.43 -10.92 -17.32
N LEU A 171 10.71 -11.84 -16.69
CA LEU A 171 9.34 -12.19 -17.10
C LEU A 171 8.37 -11.02 -16.90
N SER A 172 8.46 -10.30 -15.78
CA SER A 172 7.60 -9.12 -15.55
C SER A 172 7.78 -8.05 -16.63
N TRP A 173 9.03 -7.79 -17.02
CA TRP A 173 9.33 -6.85 -18.10
C TRP A 173 8.93 -7.38 -19.47
N ALA A 174 9.17 -8.65 -19.76
CA ALA A 174 8.73 -9.27 -21.02
C ALA A 174 7.21 -9.14 -21.21
N PHE A 175 6.43 -9.47 -20.17
CA PHE A 175 4.97 -9.35 -20.21
C PHE A 175 4.49 -7.92 -20.35
N VAL A 176 5.03 -6.97 -19.56
CA VAL A 176 4.56 -5.58 -19.66
C VAL A 176 4.87 -4.97 -21.03
N MET A 177 6.03 -5.27 -21.61
CA MET A 177 6.40 -4.77 -22.93
C MET A 177 5.53 -5.41 -24.03
N TYR A 178 5.26 -6.71 -23.94
CA TYR A 178 4.37 -7.39 -24.89
C TYR A 178 2.94 -6.83 -24.82
N LEU A 179 2.38 -6.72 -23.61
CA LEU A 179 1.04 -6.17 -23.40
C LEU A 179 0.97 -4.71 -23.85
N PHE A 180 2.00 -3.90 -23.62
CA PHE A 180 1.99 -2.50 -24.04
C PHE A 180 1.97 -2.37 -25.56
N ARG A 181 2.67 -3.25 -26.27
CA ARG A 181 2.73 -3.23 -27.74
C ARG A 181 1.43 -3.70 -28.38
N TRP A 182 0.83 -4.78 -27.88
CA TRP A 182 -0.27 -5.47 -28.57
C TRP A 182 -1.65 -5.27 -27.92
N HIS A 183 -1.70 -5.02 -26.62
CA HIS A 183 -2.92 -4.87 -25.82
C HIS A 183 -2.82 -3.73 -24.80
N PRO A 184 -2.45 -2.50 -25.19
CA PRO A 184 -2.22 -1.43 -24.23
C PRO A 184 -3.44 -1.19 -23.32
N GLU A 185 -4.66 -1.40 -23.84
CA GLU A 185 -5.95 -1.27 -23.16
C GLU A 185 -6.10 -2.06 -21.86
N VAL A 186 -5.38 -3.18 -21.70
CA VAL A 186 -5.43 -3.99 -20.47
C VAL A 186 -4.47 -3.50 -19.39
N ILE A 187 -3.46 -2.70 -19.76
CA ILE A 187 -2.49 -2.14 -18.81
C ILE A 187 -3.15 -1.07 -17.96
N GLN A 188 -2.84 -1.08 -16.66
CA GLN A 188 -3.31 -0.08 -15.71
C GLN A 188 -2.99 1.36 -16.22
N PRO A 189 -3.94 2.32 -16.17
CA PRO A 189 -3.78 3.61 -16.85
C PRO A 189 -2.53 4.43 -16.48
N SER A 190 -2.07 4.38 -15.22
CA SER A 190 -0.87 5.10 -14.80
C SER A 190 0.42 4.46 -15.34
N LEU A 191 0.47 3.13 -15.44
CA LEU A 191 1.59 2.43 -16.08
C LEU A 191 1.58 2.69 -17.59
N ARG A 192 0.42 2.60 -18.25
CA ARG A 192 0.27 2.92 -19.67
C ARG A 192 0.75 4.34 -19.97
N SER A 193 0.31 5.33 -19.20
CA SER A 193 0.75 6.73 -19.37
C SER A 193 2.27 6.88 -19.25
N SER A 194 2.89 6.15 -18.34
CA SER A 194 4.35 6.17 -18.17
C SER A 194 5.05 5.53 -19.37
N MET A 195 4.54 4.40 -19.85
CA MET A 195 5.10 3.72 -21.02
C MET A 195 4.90 4.50 -22.32
N THR A 196 3.75 5.17 -22.50
CA THR A 196 3.53 6.08 -23.63
C THR A 196 4.54 7.21 -23.64
N TYR A 197 4.76 7.86 -22.49
CA TYR A 197 5.76 8.92 -22.37
C TYR A 197 7.18 8.42 -22.68
N LEU A 198 7.55 7.23 -22.18
CA LEU A 198 8.90 6.68 -22.32
C LEU A 198 9.19 6.10 -23.71
N TYR A 199 8.23 5.42 -24.34
CA TYR A 199 8.48 4.60 -25.53
C TYR A 199 7.74 5.09 -26.78
N ALA A 200 6.48 5.54 -26.65
CA ALA A 200 5.71 5.96 -27.82
C ALA A 200 6.04 7.41 -28.22
N ASN A 201 6.18 8.30 -27.22
CA ASN A 201 6.50 9.70 -27.48
C ASN A 201 7.95 9.89 -27.92
N SER A 202 8.86 8.98 -27.53
CA SER A 202 10.25 9.01 -27.99
C SER A 202 10.42 8.70 -29.48
N GLU A 203 9.39 8.16 -30.16
CA GLU A 203 9.43 7.85 -31.60
C GLU A 203 9.11 9.06 -32.49
N ARG A 204 8.74 10.23 -31.91
CA ARG A 204 8.26 11.39 -32.67
C ARG A 204 9.03 12.66 -32.29
N TRP A 205 9.65 13.31 -33.27
CA TRP A 205 10.26 14.63 -33.11
C TRP A 205 10.15 15.44 -34.40
N ASP A 206 9.97 16.75 -34.25
CA ASP A 206 9.88 17.75 -35.33
C ASP A 206 10.99 18.82 -35.23
N GLY A 207 11.82 18.81 -34.17
CA GLY A 207 12.95 19.72 -33.98
C GLY A 207 13.75 19.49 -32.70
N LEU A 208 14.87 20.21 -32.55
CA LEU A 208 15.80 20.08 -31.41
C LEU A 208 15.15 20.35 -30.05
N LYS A 209 14.19 21.27 -30.01
CA LYS A 209 13.43 21.56 -28.79
C LYS A 209 12.64 20.34 -28.31
N ASN A 210 12.02 19.62 -29.24
CA ASN A 210 11.19 18.49 -28.89
C ASN A 210 11.98 17.19 -28.70
N PHE A 211 13.19 17.16 -29.24
CA PHE A 211 14.18 16.11 -28.98
C PHE A 211 14.84 16.24 -27.59
N LEU A 212 15.18 17.45 -27.14
CA LEU A 212 15.99 17.66 -25.91
C LEU A 212 15.19 18.12 -24.69
N TRP A 213 14.00 18.71 -24.86
CA TRP A 213 13.32 19.39 -23.76
C TRP A 213 11.88 18.91 -23.51
N HIS A 214 10.99 18.95 -24.50
CA HIS A 214 9.58 18.57 -24.32
C HIS A 214 9.06 17.72 -25.48
N ASN A 215 8.38 16.61 -25.17
CA ASN A 215 7.73 15.82 -26.21
C ASN A 215 6.70 16.65 -27.00
N VAL A 216 6.53 16.28 -28.27
CA VAL A 216 5.49 16.81 -29.18
C VAL A 216 4.09 16.54 -28.64
#